data_AF-A0A526XN59-F1
#
_entry.id   AF-A0A526XN59-F1
#
_cell.length_a   1.000
_cell.length_b   1.000
_cell.length_c   1.000
_cell.angle_alpha   90.00
_cell.angle_beta   90.00
_cell.angle_gamma   90.00
#
_symmetry.space_group_name_H-M   'P 1'
#
loop_
_entity.id
_entity.type
_entity.pdbx_description
1 polymer ?
#
loop_
_entity_poly.entity_id
_entity_poly.type
_entity_poly.pdbx_seq_one_letter_code
_entity_poly.pdbx_strand_id
1 'polypeptide(L)'
;EGMKFETENDTEVAAAYLSSQMAHGKNLGEALEGTLSDLDGFFTFVVGTKNGFGVVRDPIACKPAVMAETDQYVAFGSEYRALTKL
;
A
#
# COMPACT_ATOMS: atom_id res chain seq x y z
N GLU A 1 -19.78 6.33 -5.38
CA GLU A 1 -20.33 6.93 -4.14
C GLU A 1 -19.26 7.81 -3.48
N GLY A 2 -19.64 8.76 -2.64
CA GLY A 2 -18.67 9.58 -1.90
C GLY A 2 -18.15 8.88 -0.65
N MET A 3 -16.89 9.11 -0.30
CA MET A 3 -16.27 8.66 0.97
C MET A 3 -16.27 9.80 1.98
N LYS A 4 -16.55 9.50 3.25
CA LYS A 4 -16.37 10.46 4.36
C LYS A 4 -14.96 10.31 4.91
N PHE A 5 -14.24 11.42 5.01
CA PHE A 5 -12.91 11.50 5.59
C PHE A 5 -13.01 12.08 7.01
N GLU A 6 -12.24 11.52 7.93
CA GLU A 6 -12.18 11.97 9.32
C GLU A 6 -10.90 12.76 9.61
N THR A 7 -9.92 12.74 8.70
CA THR A 7 -8.62 13.40 8.83
C THR A 7 -8.26 14.19 7.57
N GLU A 8 -7.16 14.96 7.66
CA GLU A 8 -6.54 15.65 6.52
C GLU A 8 -5.32 14.87 6.00
N ASN A 9 -5.15 13.60 6.39
CA ASN A 9 -4.01 12.79 6.00
C ASN A 9 -4.21 12.17 4.60
N ASP A 10 -3.21 12.31 3.73
CA ASP A 10 -3.21 11.74 2.37
C ASP A 10 -3.33 10.20 2.35
N THR A 11 -2.82 9.53 3.39
CA THR A 11 -2.95 8.07 3.56
C THR A 11 -4.41 7.66 3.72
N GLU A 12 -5.28 8.51 4.28
CA GLU A 12 -6.71 8.23 4.36
C GLU A 12 -7.36 8.28 2.97
N VAL A 13 -6.93 9.20 2.10
CA VAL A 13 -7.34 9.26 0.69
C VAL A 13 -6.97 7.98 -0.04
N ALA A 14 -5.74 7.49 0.15
CA ALA A 14 -5.30 6.22 -0.43
C ALA A 14 -6.10 5.02 0.11
N ALA A 15 -6.34 4.97 1.41
CA ALA A 15 -7.14 3.90 2.03
C ALA A 15 -8.59 3.90 1.55
N ALA A 16 -9.20 5.07 1.42
CA ALA A 16 -10.54 5.24 0.86
C ALA A 16 -10.59 4.84 -0.61
N TYR A 17 -9.62 5.27 -1.42
CA TYR A 17 -9.51 4.85 -2.83
C TYR A 17 -9.47 3.33 -2.95
N LEU A 18 -8.56 2.66 -2.23
CA LEU A 18 -8.42 1.21 -2.26
C LEU A 18 -9.69 0.48 -1.80
N SER A 19 -10.30 0.97 -0.73
CA SER A 19 -11.56 0.43 -0.21
C SER A 19 -12.70 0.57 -1.22
N SER A 20 -12.79 1.72 -1.90
CA SER A 20 -13.76 1.94 -2.97
C SER A 20 -13.53 0.97 -4.13
N GLN A 21 -12.30 0.87 -4.65
CA GLN A 21 -11.97 -0.03 -5.76
C GLN A 21 -12.34 -1.48 -5.42
N MET A 22 -12.03 -1.93 -4.21
CA MET A 22 -12.36 -3.28 -3.75
C MET A 22 -13.87 -3.49 -3.59
N ALA A 23 -14.61 -2.49 -3.10
CA ALA A 23 -16.07 -2.53 -3.02
C ALA A 23 -16.74 -2.62 -4.41
N HIS A 24 -16.09 -2.09 -5.45
CA HIS A 24 -16.52 -2.20 -6.84
C HIS A 24 -16.03 -3.48 -7.54
N GLY A 25 -15.56 -4.48 -6.77
CA GLY A 25 -15.25 -5.81 -7.27
C GLY A 25 -13.81 -6.03 -7.72
N LYS A 26 -12.93 -5.03 -7.64
CA LYS A 26 -11.49 -5.24 -7.86
C LYS A 26 -10.89 -6.05 -6.73
N ASN A 27 -9.94 -6.93 -7.05
CA ASN A 27 -9.10 -7.53 -6.03
C ASN A 27 -8.03 -6.52 -5.53
N LEU A 28 -7.31 -6.85 -4.45
CA LEU A 28 -6.30 -5.95 -3.87
C LEU A 28 -5.20 -5.56 -4.87
N GLY A 29 -4.75 -6.50 -5.70
CA GLY A 29 -3.73 -6.25 -6.72
C GLY A 29 -4.21 -5.25 -7.77
N GLU A 30 -5.40 -5.47 -8.33
CA GLU A 30 -6.03 -4.56 -9.30
C GLU A 30 -6.29 -3.16 -8.72
N ALA A 31 -6.63 -3.09 -7.42
CA ALA A 31 -6.81 -1.83 -6.72
C ALA A 31 -5.47 -1.09 -6.54
N LEU A 32 -4.40 -1.80 -6.17
CA LEU A 32 -3.05 -1.25 -6.04
C LEU A 32 -2.45 -0.84 -7.40
N GLU A 33 -2.70 -1.58 -8.47
CA GLU A 33 -2.28 -1.18 -9.83
C GLU A 33 -2.98 0.11 -10.26
N GLY A 34 -4.26 0.27 -9.92
CA GLY A 34 -4.99 1.51 -10.19
C GLY A 34 -4.41 2.74 -9.48
N THR A 35 -3.75 2.58 -8.32
CA THR A 35 -3.13 3.73 -7.65
C THR A 35 -1.97 4.31 -8.46
N LEU A 36 -1.32 3.52 -9.32
CA LEU A 36 -0.21 3.97 -10.14
C LEU A 36 -0.65 4.92 -11.27
N SER A 37 -1.90 4.82 -11.73
CA SER A 37 -2.47 5.70 -12.74
C SER A 37 -3.26 6.86 -12.15
N ASP A 38 -3.93 6.63 -11.03
CA ASP A 38 -4.96 7.53 -10.53
C ASP A 38 -4.45 8.46 -9.41
N LEU A 39 -3.38 8.09 -8.71
CA LEU A 39 -2.78 8.90 -7.65
C LEU A 39 -1.49 9.54 -8.13
N ASP A 40 -1.37 10.85 -7.87
CA ASP A 40 -0.15 11.60 -8.12
C ASP A 40 0.64 11.81 -6.82
N GLY A 41 1.94 12.04 -6.96
CA GLY A 41 2.90 12.21 -5.87
C GLY A 41 3.72 10.96 -5.55
N PHE A 42 4.52 11.05 -4.49
CA PHE A 42 5.41 9.97 -4.06
C PHE A 42 4.77 9.16 -2.95
N PHE A 43 4.71 7.84 -3.09
CA PHE A 43 4.11 6.97 -2.10
C PHE A 43 4.72 5.56 -2.09
N THR A 44 4.66 4.95 -0.92
CA THR A 44 4.91 3.53 -0.72
C THR A 44 3.83 3.07 0.24
N PHE A 45 2.92 2.23 -0.24
CA PHE A 45 1.85 1.70 0.59
C PHE A 45 2.17 0.27 1.00
N VAL A 46 1.90 -0.02 2.27
CA VAL A 46 1.77 -1.37 2.81
C VAL A 46 0.34 -1.49 3.29
N VAL A 47 -0.44 -2.35 2.64
CA VAL A 47 -1.90 -2.42 2.84
C VAL A 47 -2.28 -3.83 3.28
N GLY A 48 -2.88 -3.94 4.46
CA GLY A 48 -3.39 -5.20 4.99
C GLY A 48 -4.89 -5.38 4.72
N THR A 49 -5.27 -6.61 4.41
CA THR A 49 -6.66 -7.07 4.33
C THR A 49 -6.83 -8.30 5.22
N LYS A 50 -8.06 -8.77 5.40
CA LYS A 50 -8.34 -10.00 6.15
C LYS A 50 -7.56 -11.22 5.64
N ASN A 51 -7.30 -11.28 4.33
CA ASN A 51 -6.79 -12.48 3.67
C ASN A 51 -5.31 -12.36 3.23
N GLY A 52 -4.63 -11.27 3.59
CA GLY A 52 -3.26 -11.01 3.18
C GLY A 52 -2.95 -9.53 3.10
N PHE A 53 -1.78 -9.18 2.60
CA PHE A 53 -1.35 -7.79 2.45
C PHE A 53 -0.68 -7.59 1.09
N GLY A 54 -0.62 -6.33 0.64
CA GLY A 54 0.03 -5.93 -0.59
C GLY A 54 0.92 -4.72 -0.38
N VAL A 55 1.95 -4.60 -1.22
CA VAL A 55 2.88 -3.47 -1.20
C VAL A 55 2.97 -2.90 -2.60
N VAL A 56 2.85 -1.58 -2.72
CA VAL A 56 3.03 -0.86 -3.99
C VAL A 56 3.93 0.35 -3.76
N ARG A 57 4.78 0.63 -4.74
CA ARG A 57 5.61 1.83 -4.80
C ARG A 57 5.20 2.64 -6.01
N ASP A 58 5.19 3.96 -5.86
CA ASP A 58 4.99 4.87 -6.98
C ASP A 58 6.04 4.62 -8.10
N PRO A 59 5.76 4.99 -9.37
CA PRO A 59 6.67 4.70 -10.49
C PRO A 59 8.06 5.31 -10.36
N ILE A 60 8.21 6.43 -9.63
CA ILE A 60 9.50 7.08 -9.37
C ILE A 60 10.23 6.39 -8.21
N ALA A 61 9.47 5.72 -7.34
CA ALA A 61 9.96 4.93 -6.22
C ALA A 61 10.83 5.76 -5.27
N CYS A 62 10.51 7.05 -5.11
CA CYS A 62 11.27 8.03 -4.34
C CYS A 62 11.32 7.69 -2.84
N LYS A 63 10.25 7.05 -2.33
CA LYS A 63 10.20 6.53 -0.97
C LYS A 63 10.76 5.10 -0.92
N PRO A 64 11.62 4.77 0.07
CA PRO A 64 12.27 3.47 0.15
C PRO A 64 11.32 2.40 0.71
N ALA A 65 11.47 1.17 0.20
CA ALA A 65 10.81 -0.03 0.73
C ALA A 65 11.76 -1.23 0.55
N VAL A 66 12.03 -1.94 1.63
CA VAL A 66 12.88 -3.13 1.67
C VAL A 66 12.01 -4.31 2.05
N MET A 67 12.09 -5.39 1.26
CA MET A 67 11.42 -6.66 1.53
C MET A 67 12.43 -7.67 2.07
N ALA A 68 12.07 -8.36 3.15
CA ALA A 68 12.73 -9.58 3.60
C ALA A 68 11.74 -10.73 3.46
N GLU A 69 12.16 -11.78 2.76
CA GLU A 69 11.38 -13.00 2.55
C GLU A 69 12.24 -14.19 2.97
N THR A 70 11.70 -15.00 3.87
CA THR A 70 12.30 -16.22 4.39
C THR A 70 11.24 -17.33 4.39
N ASP A 71 11.65 -18.57 4.65
CA ASP A 71 10.71 -19.68 4.82
C ASP A 71 9.73 -19.48 5.99
N GLN A 72 10.05 -18.57 6.93
CA GLN A 72 9.24 -18.34 8.13
C GLN A 72 8.35 -17.11 8.05
N TYR A 73 8.75 -16.08 7.29
CA TYR A 73 8.03 -14.82 7.23
C TYR A 73 8.34 -14.00 5.98
N VAL A 74 7.41 -13.09 5.69
CA VAL A 74 7.61 -11.96 4.78
C VAL A 74 7.46 -10.67 5.58
N ALA A 75 8.42 -9.76 5.46
CA ALA A 75 8.46 -8.50 6.17
C ALA A 75 8.85 -7.33 5.25
N PHE A 76 8.33 -6.15 5.57
CA PHE A 76 8.64 -4.92 4.87
C PHE A 76 9.07 -3.84 5.85
N GLY A 77 10.08 -3.06 5.47
CA GLY A 77 10.54 -1.90 6.23
C GLY A 77 11.07 -0.82 5.32
N SER A 78 11.02 0.43 5.75
CA SER A 78 11.58 1.55 4.97
C SER A 78 13.10 1.48 4.85
N GLU A 79 13.77 0.80 5.78
CA GLU A 79 15.23 0.64 5.81
C GLU A 79 15.62 -0.79 6.18
N TYR A 80 16.72 -1.29 5.61
CA TYR A 80 17.21 -2.66 5.88
C TYR A 80 17.50 -2.89 7.37
N ARG A 81 17.92 -1.86 8.11
CA ARG A 81 18.23 -1.94 9.54
C ARG A 81 17.05 -2.42 10.38
N ALA A 82 15.82 -2.10 9.97
CA ALA A 82 14.61 -2.57 10.64
C ALA A 82 14.46 -4.10 10.57
N LEU A 83 15.07 -4.74 9.57
CA LEU A 83 14.93 -6.17 9.29
C LEU A 83 16.12 -6.99 9.80
N THR A 84 17.27 -6.37 10.10
CA THR A 84 18.49 -7.07 10.54
C THR A 84 18.39 -7.83 11.87
N LYS A 85 17.32 -7.59 12.65
CA LYS A 85 17.08 -8.22 13.96
C LYS A 85 15.92 -9.23 13.94
N LEU A 86 15.30 -9.41 12.78
CA LEU A 86 14.20 -10.36 12.55
C LEU A 86 14.78 -11.68 12.04
#